data_AF-F7XG84-F1
#
_entry.id   AF-F7XG84-F1
#
_cell.length_a   1.000
_cell.length_b   1.000
_cell.length_c   1.000
_cell.angle_alpha   90.00
_cell.angle_beta   90.00
_cell.angle_gamma   90.00
#
_symmetry.space_group_name_H-M   'P 1'
#
loop_
_entity.id
_entity.type
_entity.pdbx_description
1 polymer ?
#
loop_
_entity_poly.entity_id
_entity_poly.type
_entity_poly.pdbx_seq_one_letter_code
_entity_poly.pdbx_strand_id
1 'polypeptide(L)' 'MVETIDIHEAKKHLSRLVQKASQGEAFIIAEAGKPMAKVVPLDPPAPHEK' A
#
# COMPACT_ATOMS: atom_id res chain seq x y z
N MET A 1 -12.32 2.38 -6.80
CA MET A 1 -12.39 2.73 -5.37
C MET A 1 -11.07 2.29 -4.75
N VAL A 2 -10.45 3.11 -3.90
CA VAL A 2 -9.15 2.80 -3.28
C VAL A 2 -9.39 1.84 -2.11
N GLU A 3 -8.66 0.72 -2.05
CA GLU A 3 -8.79 -0.27 -0.96
C GLU A 3 -8.38 0.37 0.37
N THR A 4 -9.15 0.12 1.44
CA THR A 4 -8.82 0.58 2.80
C THR A 4 -8.55 -0.63 3.67
N ILE A 5 -7.38 -0.63 4.32
CA ILE A 5 -6.85 -1.76 5.09
C ILE A 5 -6.64 -1.30 6.53
N ASP A 6 -7.07 -2.12 7.49
CA ASP A 6 -6.81 -1.84 8.91
C ASP A 6 -5.31 -1.98 9.24
N ILE A 7 -4.80 -1.13 10.12
CA ILE A 7 -3.40 -1.11 10.53
C ILE A 7 -2.92 -2.45 11.12
N HIS A 8 -3.82 -3.24 11.72
CA HIS A 8 -3.50 -4.58 12.24
C HIS A 8 -3.27 -5.60 11.14
N GLU A 9 -3.99 -5.51 10.03
CA GLU A 9 -3.74 -6.34 8.84
C GLU A 9 -2.49 -5.85 8.11
N ALA A 10 -2.32 -4.52 8.01
CA ALA A 10 -1.17 -3.92 7.36
C ALA A 10 0.15 -4.36 8.00
N LYS A 11 0.26 -4.34 9.34
CA LYS A 11 1.49 -4.76 10.04
C LYS A 11 1.82 -6.24 9.85
N LYS A 12 0.81 -7.11 9.70
CA LYS A 12 1.01 -8.56 9.49
C LYS A 12 1.42 -8.89 8.06
N HIS A 13 0.91 -8.14 7.08
CA HIS A 13 1.06 -8.45 5.65
C HIS A 13 1.80 -7.36 4.87
N LEU A 14 2.59 -6.53 5.55
CA LEU A 14 3.19 -5.32 4.98
C LEU A 14 3.96 -5.63 3.69
N SER A 15 4.79 -6.67 3.67
CA SER A 15 5.58 -7.03 2.48
C SER A 15 4.71 -7.30 1.24
N ARG A 16 3.58 -8.01 1.40
CA ARG A 16 2.63 -8.30 0.31
C ARG A 16 1.93 -7.03 -0.17
N LEU A 17 1.54 -6.16 0.77
CA LEU A 17 0.84 -4.91 0.45
C LEU A 17 1.76 -3.92 -0.26
N VAL A 18 3.03 -3.82 0.17
CA VAL A 18 4.05 -3.00 -0.50
C VAL A 18 4.32 -3.51 -1.92
N GLN A 19 4.40 -4.83 -2.12
CA GLN A 19 4.55 -5.40 -3.46
C GLN A 19 3.36 -5.04 -4.36
N LYS A 20 2.11 -5.12 -3.88
CA LYS A 20 0.94 -4.66 -4.63
C LYS A 20 1.04 -3.18 -4.99
N ALA A 21 1.38 -2.34 -4.00
CA ALA A 21 1.55 -0.91 -4.23
C ALA A 21 2.65 -0.62 -5.25
N SER A 22 3.75 -1.36 -5.26
CA SER A 22 4.81 -1.18 -6.25
C SER A 22 4.37 -1.56 -7.68
N GLN A 23 3.31 -2.36 -7.82
CA GLN A 23 2.72 -2.71 -9.13
C GLN A 23 1.66 -1.69 -9.61
N GLY A 24 1.40 -0.62 -8.84
CA GLY A 24 0.41 0.40 -9.20
C GLY A 24 -0.83 0.43 -8.30
N GLU A 25 -1.00 -0.54 -7.39
CA GLU A 25 -2.20 -0.65 -6.56
C GLU A 25 -2.11 0.19 -5.28
N ALA A 26 -2.55 1.45 -5.35
CA ALA A 26 -2.61 2.33 -4.18
C ALA A 26 -3.71 1.89 -3.18
N PHE A 27 -3.44 2.05 -1.88
CA PHE A 27 -4.38 1.72 -0.80
C PHE A 27 -4.28 2.71 0.38
N ILE A 28 -5.28 2.71 1.26
CA ILE A 28 -5.35 3.50 2.49
C ILE A 28 -5.12 2.58 3.69
N ILE A 29 -4.35 3.05 4.67
CA ILE A 29 -4.27 2.44 6.00
C ILE A 29 -5.19 3.22 6.92
N ALA A 30 -6.05 2.51 7.64
CA ALA A 30 -6.98 3.07 8.63
C ALA A 30 -6.83 2.37 9.98
N GLU A 31 -7.27 3.03 11.05
CA GLU A 31 -7.42 2.45 12.38
C GLU A 31 -8.82 2.78 12.89
N ALA A 32 -9.57 1.76 13.31
CA ALA A 32 -10.97 1.91 13.76
C ALA A 32 -11.85 2.70 12.77
N GLY A 33 -11.65 2.48 11.47
CA GLY A 33 -12.38 3.15 10.39
C GLY A 33 -11.91 4.58 10.08
N LYS A 34 -10.93 5.11 10.82
CA LYS A 34 -10.33 6.43 10.56
C LYS A 34 -9.12 6.29 9.62
N PRO A 35 -9.13 6.90 8.42
CA PRO A 35 -7.95 6.92 7.55
C PRO A 35 -6.76 7.61 8.21
N MET A 36 -5.58 7.01 8.12
CA MET A 36 -4.35 7.52 8.74
C MET A 36 -3.24 7.77 7.72
N ALA A 37 -3.09 6.88 6.74
CA ALA A 37 -2.05 6.98 5.72
C ALA A 37 -2.54 6.49 4.37
N LYS A 38 -1.88 6.92 3.30
CA LYS A 38 -2.07 6.39 1.94
C LYS A 38 -0.75 5.84 1.45
N VAL A 39 -0.76 4.61 0.98
CA VAL A 39 0.37 3.99 0.32
C VAL A 39 0.13 4.11 -1.18
N VAL A 40 1.09 4.70 -1.87
CA VAL A 40 1.11 4.87 -3.32
C VAL A 40 2.37 4.23 -3.88
N PRO A 41 2.34 3.78 -5.14
CA PRO A 41 3.57 3.47 -5.84
C PRO A 41 4.51 4.68 -5.77
N LEU A 42 5.79 4.43 -5.57
CA LEU A 42 6.80 5.42 -5.94
C LEU A 42 6.76 5.56 -7.47
N ASP A 43 7.29 6.67 -8.02
CA ASP A 43 7.28 7.04 -9.44
C ASP A 43 7.35 5.85 -10.42
N PRO A 44 6.70 5.93 -11.61
CA PRO A 44 6.52 4.80 -12.52
C PRO A 44 7.82 4.02 -12.67
N PRO A 45 7.79 2.67 -12.60
CA PRO A 45 8.97 1.86 -12.41
C PRO A 45 10.02 2.28 -13.44
N ALA A 46 11.02 3.03 -12.99
CA ALA A 46 12.26 3.12 -13.73
C ALA A 46 12.66 1.66 -13.96
N PRO A 47 12.88 1.22 -15.21
CA PRO A 47 13.19 -0.17 -15.50
C PRO A 47 14.23 -0.64 -14.50
N HIS A 48 13.92 -1.71 -13.78
CA HIS A 48 14.86 -2.34 -12.87
C HIS A 48 16.10 -2.72 -13.71
N GLU A 49 17.12 -1.86 -13.70
CA GLU A 49 18.41 -2.17 -14.27
C GLU A 49 19.01 -3.22 -13.34
N LYS A 50 19.02 -4.46 -13.84
CA LYS A 50 19.77 -5.57 -13.25
C LYS A 50 21.17 -5.59 -13.81
#